data_AF-A0A0A9XXA1-F1
#
_entry.id   AF-A0A0A9XXA1-F1
#
_cell.length_a   1.000
_cell.length_b   1.000
_cell.length_c   1.000
_cell.angle_alpha   90.00
_cell.angle_beta   90.00
_cell.angle_gamma   90.00
#
_symmetry.space_group_name_H-M   'P 1'
#
loop_
_entity.id
_entity.type
_entity.pdbx_description
1 polymer ?
#
loop_
_entity_poly.entity_id
_entity_poly.type
_entity_poly.pdbx_seq_one_letter_code
_entity_poly.pdbx_strand_id
1 'polypeptide(L)'
;MSLPILVQALLAIVVFQVASGSFEGAKQVETILTAYYPDTLSEDESGMMDMKGNRLRTLQDFLDGRAPYVTVSTDPRLDVPYGTRVIIPELDRHFGVENGIRFEARDAGPHMEGAGFSRLDVCVRSEQDSYDSAVNRVATAVFEFPPK
;
A
#
# COMPACT_ATOMS: atom_id res chain seq x y z
N MET A 1 -33.82 23.05 33.15
CA MET A 1 -32.37 23.24 33.40
C MET A 1 -31.63 22.51 32.30
N SER A 2 -31.21 23.24 31.29
CA SER A 2 -30.66 22.70 30.05
C SER A 2 -29.13 22.65 30.18
N LEU A 3 -28.53 21.47 30.03
CA LEU A 3 -27.06 21.34 29.98
C LEU A 3 -26.50 22.00 28.70
N PRO A 4 -25.30 22.59 28.75
CA PRO A 4 -24.73 23.31 27.62
C PRO A 4 -24.21 22.36 26.52
N ILE A 5 -24.42 22.79 25.27
CA ILE A 5 -24.15 22.10 23.98
C ILE A 5 -22.65 21.80 23.73
N LEU A 6 -21.76 22.14 24.67
CA LEU A 6 -20.30 22.10 24.43
C LEU A 6 -19.62 20.75 24.71
N VAL A 7 -20.35 19.72 25.15
CA VAL A 7 -19.79 18.38 25.46
C VAL A 7 -20.20 17.31 24.44
N GLN A 8 -20.61 17.71 23.23
CA GLN A 8 -20.84 16.78 22.12
C GLN A 8 -19.79 16.84 21.01
N ALA A 9 -18.79 17.73 21.11
CA ALA A 9 -17.81 17.96 20.06
C ALA A 9 -16.52 17.13 20.16
N LEU A 10 -16.49 16.09 21.01
CA LEU A 10 -15.27 15.30 21.22
C LEU A 10 -15.52 13.79 21.27
N LEU A 11 -16.41 13.25 20.44
CA LEU A 11 -16.49 11.80 20.21
C LEU A 11 -17.31 11.46 18.95
N ALA A 12 -16.95 12.00 17.77
CA ALA A 12 -17.65 11.67 16.53
C ALA A 12 -16.72 11.77 15.31
N ILE A 13 -15.67 10.95 15.27
CA ILE A 13 -15.04 10.56 13.99
C ILE A 13 -14.94 9.04 13.98
N VAL A 14 -16.08 8.38 13.88
CA VAL A 14 -16.19 7.07 13.23
C VAL A 14 -17.50 7.07 12.47
N VAL A 15 -17.50 7.71 11.29
CA VAL A 15 -18.57 7.49 10.32
C VAL A 15 -18.08 6.37 9.40
N PHE A 16 -18.64 5.19 9.64
CA PHE A 16 -18.66 4.10 8.67
C PHE A 16 -19.51 4.55 7.48
N GLN A 17 -18.89 4.71 6.31
CA GLN A 17 -19.65 4.88 5.07
C GLN A 17 -19.08 3.92 4.02
N VAL A 18 -19.76 2.79 3.89
CA VAL A 18 -19.65 1.89 2.75
C VAL A 18 -20.45 2.54 1.62
N ALA A 19 -19.75 3.38 0.87
CA ALA A 19 -20.12 3.82 -0.46
C ALA A 19 -18.80 3.81 -1.26
N SER A 20 -18.86 3.57 -2.57
CA SER A 20 -17.73 3.64 -3.51
C SER A 20 -17.03 5.01 -3.44
N GLY A 21 -16.20 5.19 -2.42
CA GLY A 21 -15.83 6.49 -1.89
C GLY A 21 -14.41 6.83 -2.24
N SER A 22 -14.26 7.80 -3.14
CA SER A 22 -13.02 8.54 -3.36
C SER A 22 -12.50 9.07 -2.02
N PHE A 23 -11.26 8.73 -1.67
CA PHE A 23 -10.64 9.11 -0.39
C PHE A 23 -9.83 10.41 -0.55
N GLU A 24 -9.90 11.29 0.44
CA GLU A 24 -9.05 12.48 0.57
C GLU A 24 -8.32 12.43 1.93
N GLY A 25 -7.06 12.86 1.97
CA GLY A 25 -6.24 12.84 3.18
C GLY A 25 -5.63 11.47 3.50
N ALA A 26 -5.43 11.16 4.77
CA ALA A 26 -4.79 9.92 5.20
C ALA A 26 -5.82 8.88 5.66
N LYS A 27 -5.68 7.63 5.20
CA LYS A 27 -6.46 6.48 5.69
C LYS A 27 -5.53 5.43 6.29
N GLN A 28 -5.68 5.19 7.59
CA GLN A 28 -5.03 4.08 8.27
C GLN A 28 -5.92 2.82 8.21
N VAL A 29 -5.32 1.68 7.89
CA VAL A 29 -5.96 0.37 7.86
C VAL A 29 -5.04 -0.68 8.46
N GLU A 30 -5.64 -1.75 8.98
CA GLU A 30 -4.95 -3.01 9.19
C GLU A 30 -5.06 -3.84 7.90
N THR A 31 -3.94 -4.39 7.44
CA THR A 31 -3.87 -5.12 6.17
C THR A 31 -2.97 -6.34 6.30
N ILE A 32 -3.23 -7.38 5.50
CA ILE A 32 -2.33 -8.51 5.32
C ILE A 32 -1.34 -8.14 4.23
N LEU A 33 -0.08 -7.98 4.60
CA LEU A 33 1.01 -7.90 3.65
C LEU A 33 1.26 -9.29 3.07
N THR A 34 1.40 -9.35 1.76
CA THR A 34 2.06 -10.47 1.08
C THR A 34 3.12 -9.94 0.14
N ALA A 35 3.92 -10.82 -0.44
CA ALA A 35 4.95 -10.44 -1.40
C ALA A 35 4.68 -11.05 -2.77
N TYR A 36 5.04 -10.29 -3.81
CA TYR A 36 5.15 -10.78 -5.18
C TYR A 36 6.45 -10.28 -5.78
N TYR A 37 6.94 -10.95 -6.82
CA TYR A 37 8.16 -10.55 -7.51
C TYR A 37 7.91 -10.50 -9.02
N PRO A 38 8.67 -9.67 -9.75
CA PRO A 38 8.53 -9.58 -11.20
C PRO A 38 8.79 -10.93 -11.90
N ASP A 39 7.93 -11.29 -12.86
CA ASP A 39 8.15 -12.47 -13.70
C ASP A 39 9.10 -12.14 -14.86
N THR A 40 10.37 -12.39 -14.63
CA THR A 40 11.45 -12.19 -15.61
C THR A 40 11.43 -13.18 -16.76
N LEU A 41 10.59 -14.23 -16.70
CA LEU A 41 10.48 -15.25 -17.74
C LEU A 41 9.41 -14.91 -18.79
N SER A 42 8.60 -13.87 -18.55
CA SER A 42 7.63 -13.36 -19.52
C SER A 42 8.32 -12.90 -20.82
N GLU A 43 7.86 -13.41 -21.97
CA GLU A 43 8.46 -13.13 -23.29
C GLU A 43 8.34 -11.66 -23.70
N ASP A 44 7.29 -10.98 -23.23
CA ASP A 44 6.93 -9.60 -23.57
C ASP A 44 7.32 -8.58 -22.49
N GLU A 45 8.10 -9.00 -21.48
CA GLU A 45 8.44 -8.24 -20.27
C GLU A 45 7.23 -7.77 -19.44
N SER A 46 6.01 -8.23 -19.74
CA SER A 46 4.80 -7.79 -19.03
C SER A 46 4.86 -8.10 -17.53
N GLY A 47 5.52 -9.19 -17.15
CA GLY A 47 5.78 -9.57 -15.77
C GLY A 47 6.69 -8.59 -14.99
N MET A 48 7.31 -7.63 -15.69
CA MET A 48 8.20 -6.62 -15.12
C MET A 48 7.57 -5.22 -14.99
N MET A 49 6.32 -5.07 -15.43
CA MET A 49 5.65 -3.78 -15.55
C MET A 49 4.47 -3.66 -14.58
N ASP A 50 4.19 -2.44 -14.13
CA ASP A 50 3.01 -2.08 -13.34
C ASP A 50 1.76 -1.90 -14.23
N MET A 51 0.60 -1.65 -13.62
CA MET A 51 -0.68 -1.47 -14.31
C MET A 51 -0.69 -0.34 -15.38
N LYS A 52 0.32 0.54 -15.40
CA LYS A 52 0.49 1.62 -16.40
C LYS A 52 1.66 1.36 -17.37
N GLY A 53 2.26 0.18 -17.34
CA GLY A 53 3.37 -0.19 -18.22
C GLY A 53 4.73 0.38 -17.78
N ASN A 54 4.87 0.88 -16.54
CA ASN A 54 6.15 1.33 -16.02
C ASN A 54 6.85 0.18 -15.28
N ARG A 55 8.19 0.14 -15.30
CA ARG A 55 8.93 -0.90 -14.56
C ARG A 55 8.58 -0.91 -13.08
N LEU A 56 8.27 -2.10 -12.57
CA LEU A 56 8.11 -2.37 -11.15
C LEU A 56 9.37 -1.96 -10.38
N ARG A 57 9.19 -1.40 -9.18
CA ARG A 57 10.29 -1.02 -8.29
C ARG A 57 10.25 -1.90 -7.05
N THR A 58 11.29 -2.71 -6.90
CA THR A 58 11.33 -3.70 -5.83
C THR A 58 11.79 -3.09 -4.51
N LEU A 59 11.38 -3.69 -3.41
CA LEU A 59 11.82 -3.31 -2.07
C LEU A 59 13.35 -3.30 -1.97
N GLN A 60 14.00 -4.34 -2.46
CA GLN A 60 15.46 -4.42 -2.41
C GLN A 60 16.10 -3.34 -3.31
N ASP A 61 15.51 -2.96 -4.46
CA ASP A 61 16.06 -1.87 -5.28
C ASP A 61 15.98 -0.53 -4.55
N PHE A 62 14.93 -0.30 -3.75
CA PHE A 62 14.85 0.88 -2.88
C PHE A 62 15.91 0.84 -1.78
N LEU A 63 16.06 -0.30 -1.09
CA LEU A 63 17.05 -0.48 -0.03
C LEU A 63 18.50 -0.31 -0.54
N ASP A 64 18.76 -0.71 -1.78
CA ASP A 64 20.04 -0.51 -2.46
C ASP A 64 20.25 0.93 -3.00
N GLY A 65 19.26 1.83 -2.85
CA GLY A 65 19.31 3.19 -3.40
C GLY A 65 19.17 3.27 -4.93
N ARG A 66 18.69 2.20 -5.58
CA ARG A 66 18.51 2.08 -7.04
C ARG A 66 17.11 2.44 -7.52
N ALA A 67 16.15 2.56 -6.61
CA ALA A 67 14.80 3.00 -6.89
C ALA A 67 14.34 4.06 -5.88
N PRO A 68 13.58 5.09 -6.30
CA PRO A 68 13.11 6.14 -5.41
C PRO A 68 11.87 5.75 -4.59
N TYR A 69 11.22 4.64 -4.95
CA TYR A 69 10.05 4.09 -4.26
C TYR A 69 10.00 2.58 -4.44
N VAL A 70 9.10 1.93 -3.70
CA VAL A 70 8.72 0.51 -3.81
C VAL A 70 7.31 0.43 -4.35
N THR A 71 7.09 -0.36 -5.39
CA THR A 71 5.75 -0.63 -5.92
C THR A 71 4.98 -1.53 -4.95
N VAL A 72 3.75 -1.14 -4.64
CA VAL A 72 2.77 -2.04 -4.02
C VAL A 72 1.58 -2.23 -4.94
N SER A 73 1.02 -3.44 -4.90
CA SER A 73 -0.17 -3.82 -5.63
C SER A 73 -1.40 -3.80 -4.71
N THR A 74 -2.48 -3.21 -5.19
CA THR A 74 -3.74 -3.02 -4.46
C THR A 74 -4.92 -3.67 -5.20
N ASP A 75 -6.07 -3.82 -4.53
CA ASP A 75 -7.30 -4.25 -5.20
C ASP A 75 -7.71 -3.24 -6.29
N PRO A 76 -7.85 -3.66 -7.57
CA PRO A 76 -8.25 -2.78 -8.68
C PRO A 76 -9.65 -2.16 -8.52
N ARG A 77 -10.49 -2.70 -7.63
CA ARG A 77 -11.82 -2.14 -7.32
C ARG A 77 -11.75 -0.96 -6.35
N LEU A 78 -10.62 -0.73 -5.70
CA LEU A 78 -10.41 0.48 -4.91
C LEU A 78 -10.09 1.66 -5.84
N ASP A 79 -10.72 2.81 -5.56
CA ASP A 79 -10.36 4.08 -6.20
C ASP A 79 -9.11 4.68 -5.53
N VAL A 80 -7.98 3.95 -5.59
CA VAL A 80 -6.67 4.44 -5.12
C VAL A 80 -5.97 5.11 -6.29
N PRO A 81 -5.72 6.44 -6.24
CA PRO A 81 -4.99 7.12 -7.29
C PRO A 81 -3.60 6.51 -7.50
N TYR A 82 -3.22 6.31 -8.76
CA TYR A 82 -1.91 5.80 -9.12
C TYR A 82 -0.77 6.67 -8.54
N GLY A 83 0.16 6.04 -7.83
CA GLY A 83 1.26 6.71 -7.13
C GLY A 83 0.90 7.19 -5.72
N THR A 84 -0.28 6.84 -5.18
CA THR A 84 -0.65 7.12 -3.78
C THR A 84 0.44 6.56 -2.86
N ARG A 85 0.98 7.41 -1.98
CA ARG A 85 1.99 7.01 -1.03
C ARG A 85 1.37 6.14 0.05
N VAL A 86 2.05 5.04 0.37
CA VAL A 86 1.68 4.13 1.45
C VAL A 86 2.82 4.10 2.46
N ILE A 87 2.49 4.22 3.75
CA ILE A 87 3.44 4.13 4.85
C ILE A 87 3.16 2.84 5.61
N ILE A 88 4.21 2.03 5.84
CA ILE A 88 4.13 0.74 6.52
C ILE A 88 5.19 0.72 7.65
N PRO A 89 4.87 1.25 8.85
CA PRO A 89 5.86 1.45 9.91
C PRO A 89 6.56 0.18 10.40
N GLU A 90 5.92 -0.98 10.23
CA GLU A 90 6.49 -2.30 10.53
C GLU A 90 7.68 -2.62 9.62
N LEU A 91 7.61 -2.27 8.34
CA LEU A 91 8.70 -2.50 7.39
C LEU A 91 9.83 -1.49 7.58
N ASP A 92 9.51 -0.22 7.88
CA ASP A 92 10.51 0.79 8.21
C ASP A 92 11.41 0.33 9.37
N ARG A 93 10.80 -0.21 10.43
CA ARG A 93 11.51 -0.75 11.60
C ARG A 93 12.29 -2.03 11.28
N HIS A 94 11.72 -2.94 10.48
CA HIS A 94 12.37 -4.20 10.14
C HIS A 94 13.64 -3.97 9.31
N PHE A 95 13.59 -3.07 8.32
CA PHE A 95 14.72 -2.78 7.45
C PHE A 95 15.61 -1.63 7.93
N GLY A 96 15.29 -1.01 9.07
CA GLY A 96 16.11 0.05 9.68
C GLY A 96 16.19 1.34 8.84
N VAL A 97 15.13 1.68 8.11
CA VAL A 97 15.10 2.87 7.24
C VAL A 97 14.57 4.08 8.01
N GLU A 98 15.47 4.96 8.44
CA GLU A 98 15.14 6.11 9.31
C GLU A 98 14.14 7.11 8.69
N ASN A 99 14.23 7.33 7.37
CA ASN A 99 13.37 8.28 6.66
C ASN A 99 12.08 7.64 6.11
N GLY A 100 11.81 6.39 6.49
CA GLY A 100 10.73 5.58 5.99
C GLY A 100 10.95 5.07 4.55
N ILE A 101 10.47 3.87 4.28
CA ILE A 101 10.41 3.31 2.94
C ILE A 101 9.26 3.99 2.20
N ARG A 102 9.54 4.49 1.00
CA ARG A 102 8.52 5.10 0.15
C ARG A 102 7.79 4.03 -0.65
N PHE A 103 6.68 3.52 -0.15
CA PHE A 103 5.80 2.66 -0.94
C PHE A 103 4.81 3.49 -1.75
N GLU A 104 4.49 3.05 -2.97
CA GLU A 104 3.51 3.70 -3.84
C GLU A 104 2.59 2.68 -4.49
N ALA A 105 1.27 2.90 -4.36
CA ALA A 105 0.23 2.09 -5.00
C ALA A 105 0.23 2.38 -6.51
N ARG A 106 0.90 1.51 -7.26
CA ARG A 106 1.10 1.66 -8.70
C ARG A 106 0.70 0.44 -9.49
N ASP A 107 0.40 -0.65 -8.82
CA ASP A 107 0.07 -1.89 -9.46
C ASP A 107 -1.27 -2.43 -8.96
N ALA A 108 -1.90 -3.25 -9.79
CA ALA A 108 -3.14 -3.93 -9.47
C ALA A 108 -3.29 -5.12 -10.42
N GLY A 109 -3.72 -6.26 -9.88
CA GLY A 109 -3.91 -7.47 -10.67
C GLY A 109 -5.24 -8.17 -10.36
N PRO A 110 -5.73 -9.05 -11.24
CA PRO A 110 -6.94 -9.84 -10.99
C PRO A 110 -6.86 -10.67 -9.69
N HIS A 111 -5.67 -11.07 -9.25
CA HIS A 111 -5.48 -11.81 -7.99
C HIS A 111 -5.73 -10.97 -6.74
N MET A 112 -5.78 -9.64 -6.87
CA MET A 112 -6.11 -8.70 -5.80
C MET A 112 -7.58 -8.33 -5.76
N GLU A 113 -8.37 -8.77 -6.74
CA GLU A 113 -9.75 -8.32 -6.92
C GLU A 113 -10.66 -8.72 -5.75
N GLY A 114 -11.31 -7.73 -5.13
CA GLY A 114 -12.21 -7.93 -4.00
C GLY A 114 -11.52 -7.98 -2.63
N ALA A 115 -10.19 -7.87 -2.56
CA ALA A 115 -9.48 -7.80 -1.28
C ALA A 115 -9.69 -6.47 -0.54
N GLY A 116 -10.10 -5.41 -1.24
CA GLY A 116 -10.19 -4.06 -0.72
C GLY A 116 -8.88 -3.65 -0.03
N PHE A 117 -9.00 -3.04 1.16
CA PHE A 117 -7.83 -2.67 1.97
C PHE A 117 -7.27 -3.84 2.82
N SER A 118 -7.89 -5.01 2.79
CA SER A 118 -7.50 -6.13 3.65
C SER A 118 -6.22 -6.84 3.21
N ARG A 119 -5.74 -6.57 1.99
CA ARG A 119 -4.48 -7.11 1.44
C ARG A 119 -3.70 -6.02 0.71
N LEU A 120 -2.38 -6.06 0.85
CA LEU A 120 -1.45 -5.21 0.13
C LEU A 120 -0.22 -6.05 -0.27
N ASP A 121 0.08 -6.10 -1.56
CA ASP A 121 1.19 -6.93 -2.07
C ASP A 121 2.43 -6.07 -2.30
N VAL A 122 3.53 -6.40 -1.63
CA VAL A 122 4.81 -5.70 -1.74
C VAL A 122 5.62 -6.31 -2.87
N CYS A 123 6.07 -5.49 -3.82
CA CYS A 123 6.97 -5.93 -4.87
C CYS A 123 8.38 -6.16 -4.31
N VAL A 124 8.82 -7.41 -4.27
CA VAL A 124 10.18 -7.81 -3.88
C VAL A 124 10.96 -8.27 -5.10
N ARG A 125 12.30 -8.35 -4.97
CA ARG A 125 13.18 -8.63 -6.12
C ARG A 125 13.11 -10.05 -6.63
N SER A 126 12.93 -11.02 -5.74
CA SER A 126 13.03 -12.43 -6.09
C SER A 126 12.10 -13.30 -5.26
N GLU A 127 11.95 -14.56 -5.69
CA GLU A 127 11.28 -15.60 -4.92
C GLU A 127 11.89 -15.75 -3.51
N GLN A 128 13.22 -15.71 -3.40
CA GLN A 128 13.89 -15.84 -2.12
C GLN A 128 13.55 -14.68 -1.16
N ASP A 129 13.42 -13.46 -1.68
CA ASP A 129 12.99 -12.29 -0.91
C ASP A 129 11.52 -12.39 -0.49
N SER A 130 10.70 -13.10 -1.26
CA SER A 130 9.27 -13.31 -0.95
C SER A 130 9.04 -14.16 0.30
N TYR A 131 10.08 -14.87 0.78
CA TYR A 131 10.00 -15.69 1.99
C TYR A 131 10.30 -14.90 3.28
N ASP A 132 10.69 -13.62 3.20
CA ASP A 132 10.84 -12.81 4.42
C ASP A 132 9.48 -12.63 5.10
N SER A 133 9.37 -13.10 6.34
CA SER A 133 8.15 -12.98 7.14
C SER A 133 7.75 -11.53 7.43
N ALA A 134 8.66 -10.56 7.31
CA ALA A 134 8.32 -9.16 7.46
C ALA A 134 7.35 -8.66 6.39
N VAL A 135 7.47 -9.15 5.16
CA VAL A 135 6.56 -8.82 4.05
C VAL A 135 5.38 -9.80 3.93
N ASN A 136 5.21 -10.72 4.90
CA ASN A 136 4.13 -11.70 4.94
C ASN A 136 3.48 -11.74 6.33
N ARG A 137 2.74 -10.68 6.68
CA ARG A 137 2.19 -10.49 8.02
C ARG A 137 1.01 -9.53 8.02
N VAL A 138 0.26 -9.53 9.13
CA VAL A 138 -0.62 -8.40 9.44
C VAL A 138 0.24 -7.18 9.81
N ALA A 139 -0.10 -6.03 9.24
CA ALA A 139 0.57 -4.76 9.47
C ALA A 139 -0.39 -3.57 9.37
N THR A 140 0.08 -2.43 9.84
CA THR A 140 -0.57 -1.13 9.65
C THR A 140 -0.13 -0.55 8.30
N ALA A 141 -1.10 -0.11 7.49
CA ALA A 141 -0.83 0.68 6.29
C ALA A 141 -1.56 2.03 6.38
N VAL A 142 -0.84 3.12 6.07
CA VAL A 142 -1.42 4.46 5.95
C VAL A 142 -1.33 4.91 4.49
N PHE A 143 -2.49 5.09 3.85
CA PHE A 143 -2.60 5.60 2.49
C PHE A 143 -2.74 7.11 2.54
N GLU A 144 -1.80 7.85 1.94
CA GLU A 144 -1.82 9.30 1.80
C GLU A 144 -2.41 9.68 0.44
N PHE A 145 -3.73 9.84 0.38
CA PHE A 145 -4.43 10.19 -0.85
C PHE A 145 -4.12 11.62 -1.27
N PRO A 146 -3.78 11.85 -2.55
CA PRO A 146 -3.53 13.20 -3.04
C PRO A 146 -4.80 14.06 -2.91
N PRO A 147 -4.65 15.37 -2.63
CA PRO A 147 -5.78 16.29 -2.72
C PRO A 147 -6.31 16.33 -4.16
N LYS A 148 -7.62 16.55 -4.30
CA LYS A 148 -8.27 16.73 -5.61
C LYS A 148 -7.95 18.08 -6.23
#